data_AF-A0A6J0U385-F1
#
_entry.id   AF-A0A6J0U385-F1
#
_cell.length_a   1.000
_cell.length_b   1.000
_cell.length_c   1.000
_cell.angle_alpha   90.00
_cell.angle_beta   90.00
_cell.angle_gamma   90.00
#
_symmetry.space_group_name_H-M   'P 1'
#
loop_
_entity.id
_entity.type
_entity.pdbx_description
1 polymer ?
#
loop_
_entity_poly.entity_id
_entity_poly.type
_entity_poly.pdbx_seq_one_letter_code
_entity_poly.pdbx_strand_id
1 'polypeptide(L)'
;WCFYSCRLKALGRVIGKKGLSVSGIHCASQPLRLGELQGNHFDIIVRNLKFQNNDCSTSLKQRICEAIENVKKNGFINYYGPQRFGLGQNIQTDQIGLALLNEELVKAVKLFFTPEDSDDPVNKAKKYFIETEDAKSTLAMLPDFKVREKMLLRALHRYGINHEGCTRGWLSIPHSMRIFYVHAYCSKIWNEAVSYRVKIYGTRVVAGDLIFSTECTESCLLNDKVHVVTSAEEIANRYAINQVVLPMAGYSVHYPTNKVGEWYQERLARDQLQMSQFRLPALQLNVPGCYRHILKYPHDMSYHFLNGNGEKVGTGDGPLQDSETSLCMSFRLDPSCYATICLREIMKCDL
;
A
#
# COMPACT_ATOMS: atom_id res chain seq x y z
N TRP A 1 -29.81 12.17 -20.30
CA TRP A 1 -29.60 12.10 -18.84
C TRP A 1 -30.54 11.10 -18.14
N CYS A 2 -31.88 11.22 -18.28
CA CYS A 2 -32.84 10.29 -17.66
C CYS A 2 -32.55 8.81 -17.96
N PHE A 3 -32.21 8.45 -19.20
CA PHE A 3 -31.90 7.08 -19.58
C PHE A 3 -30.71 6.48 -18.80
N TYR A 4 -29.62 7.24 -18.63
CA TYR A 4 -28.43 6.79 -17.89
C TYR A 4 -28.70 6.70 -16.39
N SER A 5 -29.46 7.65 -15.83
CA SER A 5 -29.88 7.61 -14.42
C SER A 5 -30.77 6.39 -14.14
N CYS A 6 -31.73 6.08 -15.01
CA CYS A 6 -32.57 4.88 -14.90
C CYS A 6 -31.73 3.59 -14.99
N ARG A 7 -30.74 3.53 -15.87
CA ARG A 7 -29.84 2.38 -16.00
C ARG A 7 -28.96 2.18 -14.76
N LEU A 8 -28.44 3.25 -14.16
CA LEU A 8 -27.66 3.18 -12.91
C LEU A 8 -28.53 2.75 -11.72
N LYS A 9 -29.77 3.25 -11.63
CA LYS A 9 -30.73 2.80 -10.60
C LYS A 9 -31.11 1.33 -10.78
N ALA A 10 -31.29 0.86 -12.02
CA ALA A 10 -31.54 -0.54 -12.32
C ALA A 10 -30.36 -1.43 -11.93
N LEU A 11 -29.12 -0.99 -12.22
CA LEU A 11 -27.89 -1.67 -11.79
C LEU A 11 -27.83 -1.76 -10.26
N GLY A 12 -28.19 -0.70 -9.55
CA GLY A 12 -28.29 -0.67 -8.09
C GLY A 12 -29.11 -1.82 -7.50
N ARG A 13 -30.25 -2.17 -8.12
CA ARG A 13 -31.09 -3.30 -7.69
C ARG A 13 -30.40 -4.66 -7.87
N VAL A 14 -29.60 -4.82 -8.91
CA VAL A 14 -28.86 -6.05 -9.19
C VAL A 14 -27.69 -6.23 -8.23
N ILE A 15 -26.94 -5.15 -7.97
CA ILE A 15 -25.74 -5.21 -7.13
C ILE A 15 -26.03 -5.11 -5.63
N GLY A 16 -27.24 -4.69 -5.24
CA GLY A 16 -27.68 -4.67 -3.83
C GLY A 16 -27.54 -6.02 -3.14
N LYS A 17 -27.78 -7.12 -3.86
CA LYS A 17 -27.58 -8.49 -3.35
C LYS A 17 -26.12 -8.82 -3.01
N LYS A 18 -25.16 -8.02 -3.49
CA LYS A 18 -23.72 -8.13 -3.22
C LYS A 18 -23.24 -7.12 -2.17
N GLY A 19 -24.15 -6.46 -1.46
CA GLY A 19 -23.80 -5.43 -0.47
C GLY A 19 -23.35 -4.09 -1.07
N LEU A 20 -23.59 -3.86 -2.37
CA LEU A 20 -23.24 -2.60 -3.04
C LEU A 20 -24.49 -1.73 -3.23
N SER A 21 -24.34 -0.42 -3.05
CA SER A 21 -25.42 0.55 -3.26
C SER A 21 -24.98 1.64 -4.24
N VAL A 22 -25.95 2.23 -4.96
CA VAL A 22 -25.72 3.38 -5.84
C VAL A 22 -26.58 4.53 -5.33
N SER A 23 -25.95 5.63 -4.94
CA SER A 23 -26.59 6.84 -4.43
C SER A 23 -25.85 8.09 -4.94
N GLY A 24 -26.37 9.29 -4.69
CA GLY A 24 -25.69 10.55 -5.03
C GLY A 24 -25.41 10.75 -6.52
N ILE A 25 -26.36 10.39 -7.40
CA ILE A 25 -26.17 10.49 -8.85
C ILE A 25 -26.38 11.94 -9.31
N HIS A 26 -25.32 12.59 -9.77
CA HIS A 26 -25.35 13.95 -10.31
C HIS A 26 -24.70 14.01 -11.70
N CYS A 27 -25.04 15.03 -12.49
CA CYS A 27 -24.37 15.29 -13.75
C CYS A 27 -23.05 16.05 -13.48
N ALA A 28 -21.97 15.68 -14.18
CA ALA A 28 -20.69 16.38 -14.12
C ALA A 28 -20.19 16.63 -15.55
N SER A 29 -19.52 17.77 -15.74
CA SER A 29 -18.95 18.17 -17.04
C SER A 29 -17.66 17.42 -17.38
N GLN A 30 -16.99 16.84 -16.38
CA GLN A 30 -15.75 16.09 -16.52
C GLN A 30 -15.83 14.74 -15.80
N PRO A 31 -15.18 13.69 -16.32
CA PRO A 31 -15.07 12.41 -15.63
C PRO A 31 -14.08 12.50 -14.47
N LEU A 32 -14.32 11.73 -13.41
CA LEU A 32 -13.37 11.55 -12.32
C LEU A 32 -12.12 10.80 -12.82
N ARG A 33 -10.94 11.25 -12.39
CA ARG A 33 -9.66 10.62 -12.69
C ARG A 33 -8.99 10.08 -11.43
N LEU A 34 -8.18 9.04 -11.60
CA LEU A 34 -7.40 8.48 -10.52
C LEU A 34 -6.38 9.52 -10.03
N GLY A 35 -6.39 9.81 -8.73
CA GLY A 35 -5.52 10.81 -8.11
C GLY A 35 -6.21 12.14 -7.78
N GLU A 36 -7.44 12.38 -8.23
CA GLU A 36 -8.19 13.62 -7.92
C GLU A 36 -8.79 13.64 -6.50
N LEU A 37 -8.74 12.53 -5.77
CA LEU A 37 -9.20 12.50 -4.39
C LEU A 37 -8.28 13.31 -3.47
N GLN A 38 -8.85 14.04 -2.52
CA GLN A 38 -8.09 14.79 -1.51
C GLN A 38 -7.74 13.97 -0.28
N GLY A 39 -8.32 12.78 -0.13
CA GLY A 39 -8.12 11.91 1.01
C GLY A 39 -9.30 10.98 1.22
N ASN A 40 -9.28 10.26 2.34
CA ASN A 40 -10.40 9.45 2.79
C ASN A 40 -10.72 9.77 4.26
N HIS A 41 -12.02 9.77 4.58
CA HIS A 41 -12.52 9.84 5.95
C HIS A 41 -12.73 8.41 6.46
N PHE A 42 -12.31 8.15 7.69
CA PHE A 42 -12.39 6.85 8.33
C PHE A 42 -13.15 6.95 9.64
N ASP A 43 -14.15 6.09 9.81
CA ASP A 43 -14.81 5.83 11.09
C ASP A 43 -14.51 4.37 11.47
N ILE A 44 -13.75 4.15 12.55
CA ILE A 44 -13.20 2.86 12.93
C ILE A 44 -13.59 2.54 14.36
N ILE A 45 -14.13 1.33 14.56
CA ILE A 45 -14.44 0.81 15.89
C ILE A 45 -13.41 -0.28 16.23
N VAL A 46 -12.55 0.00 17.20
CA VAL A 46 -11.62 -0.97 17.77
C VAL A 46 -12.30 -1.63 18.95
N ARG A 47 -12.53 -2.95 18.85
CA ARG A 47 -13.20 -3.76 19.87
C ARG A 47 -12.17 -4.49 20.73
N ASN A 48 -12.60 -4.98 21.89
CA ASN A 48 -11.80 -5.85 22.77
C ASN A 48 -10.44 -5.23 23.15
N LEU A 49 -10.47 -4.00 23.66
CA LEU A 49 -9.27 -3.28 24.08
C LEU A 49 -8.63 -3.99 25.27
N LYS A 50 -7.32 -4.27 25.17
CA LYS A 50 -6.55 -5.00 26.19
C LYS A 50 -5.20 -4.34 26.41
N PHE A 51 -4.65 -4.50 27.61
CA PHE A 51 -3.25 -4.19 27.86
C PHE A 51 -2.35 -5.24 27.20
N GLN A 52 -1.25 -4.79 26.57
CA GLN A 52 -0.20 -5.70 26.08
C GLN A 52 0.77 -6.13 27.19
N ASN A 53 1.00 -5.28 28.20
CA ASN A 53 1.93 -5.54 29.31
C ASN A 53 1.21 -5.39 30.67
N ASN A 54 1.61 -6.18 31.67
CA ASN A 54 1.16 -6.09 33.07
C ASN A 54 1.58 -4.79 33.81
N ASP A 55 1.84 -3.69 33.08
CA ASP A 55 2.14 -2.39 33.66
C ASP A 55 0.84 -1.75 34.18
N CYS A 56 0.52 -2.10 35.43
CA CYS A 56 -0.73 -1.76 36.13
C CYS A 56 -0.74 -0.34 36.74
N SER A 57 0.16 0.56 36.32
CA SER A 57 0.30 1.88 36.96
C SER A 57 -0.60 2.97 36.36
N THR A 58 -1.13 2.78 35.15
CA THR A 58 -1.93 3.78 34.41
C THR A 58 -3.22 3.18 33.85
N SER A 59 -4.31 3.95 33.86
CA SER A 59 -5.58 3.48 33.32
C SER A 59 -5.50 3.25 31.81
N LEU A 60 -6.20 2.24 31.29
CA LEU A 60 -6.24 1.94 29.86
C LEU A 60 -6.69 3.15 29.04
N LYS A 61 -7.67 3.91 29.56
CA LYS A 61 -8.14 5.17 28.97
C LYS A 61 -6.98 6.15 28.78
N GLN A 62 -6.20 6.41 29.84
CA GLN A 62 -5.11 7.38 29.80
C GLN A 62 -4.05 6.99 28.76
N ARG A 63 -3.68 5.72 28.69
CA ARG A 63 -2.74 5.22 27.66
C ARG A 63 -3.26 5.41 26.24
N ILE A 64 -4.55 5.14 26.00
CA ILE A 64 -5.17 5.35 24.68
C ILE A 64 -5.19 6.85 24.35
N CYS A 65 -5.57 7.70 25.30
CA CYS A 65 -5.53 9.16 25.12
C CYS A 65 -4.12 9.62 24.76
N GLU A 66 -3.10 9.19 25.50
CA GLU A 66 -1.70 9.51 25.25
C GLU A 66 -1.24 9.05 23.85
N ALA A 67 -1.58 7.81 23.46
CA ALA A 67 -1.23 7.28 22.14
C ALA A 67 -1.88 8.09 20.99
N ILE A 68 -3.16 8.44 21.13
CA ILE A 68 -3.87 9.25 20.14
C ILE A 68 -3.27 10.66 20.04
N GLU A 69 -3.03 11.33 21.17
CA GLU A 69 -2.43 12.66 21.19
C GLU A 69 -0.99 12.66 20.65
N ASN A 70 -0.22 11.60 20.90
CA ASN A 70 1.10 11.42 20.31
C ASN A 70 1.04 11.32 18.78
N VAL A 71 0.09 10.58 18.21
CA VAL A 71 -0.07 10.48 16.75
C VAL A 71 -0.58 11.78 16.14
N LYS A 72 -1.46 12.52 16.83
CA LYS A 72 -1.87 13.87 16.39
C LYS A 72 -0.68 14.83 16.33
N LYS A 73 0.15 14.84 17.37
CA LYS A 73 1.28 15.77 17.50
C LYS A 73 2.47 15.40 16.62
N ASN A 74 2.83 14.12 16.58
CA ASN A 74 4.06 13.64 15.95
C ASN A 74 3.82 12.95 14.61
N GLY A 75 2.56 12.67 14.25
CA GLY A 75 2.21 11.96 13.05
C GLY A 75 2.51 10.46 13.13
N PHE A 76 2.52 9.82 11.96
CA PHE A 76 2.90 8.42 11.80
C PHE A 76 3.75 8.27 10.53
N ILE A 77 4.62 7.26 10.54
CA ILE A 77 5.46 6.94 9.39
C ILE A 77 4.57 6.39 8.28
N ASN A 78 4.68 6.95 7.07
CA ASN A 78 3.76 6.72 5.96
C ASN A 78 4.05 5.40 5.19
N TYR A 79 4.21 4.29 5.90
CA TYR A 79 4.45 2.97 5.31
C TYR A 79 3.35 2.55 4.34
N TYR A 80 3.72 1.74 3.35
CA TYR A 80 2.77 0.91 2.62
C TYR A 80 2.28 -0.20 3.54
N GLY A 81 0.95 -0.29 3.72
CA GLY A 81 0.32 -1.31 4.55
C GLY A 81 0.38 -2.73 3.97
N PRO A 82 0.14 -3.78 4.78
CA PRO A 82 0.14 -5.18 4.32
C PRO A 82 -0.79 -5.46 3.13
N GLN A 83 -1.87 -4.70 3.01
CA GLN A 83 -2.81 -4.77 1.89
C GLN A 83 -2.14 -4.52 0.54
N ARG A 84 -1.03 -3.76 0.52
CA ARG A 84 -0.23 -3.50 -0.70
C ARG A 84 0.47 -4.76 -1.22
N PHE A 85 0.81 -5.68 -0.33
CA PHE A 85 1.63 -6.85 -0.63
C PHE A 85 0.81 -8.15 -0.75
N GLY A 86 -0.48 -8.11 -0.39
CA GLY A 86 -1.35 -9.28 -0.36
C GLY A 86 -1.34 -9.93 1.02
N LEU A 87 -2.14 -9.40 1.94
CA LEU A 87 -2.25 -9.92 3.32
C LEU A 87 -2.70 -11.39 3.31
N GLY A 88 -2.00 -12.22 4.09
CA GLY A 88 -2.37 -13.63 4.31
C GLY A 88 -2.05 -14.57 3.14
N GLN A 89 -1.13 -14.19 2.25
CA GLN A 89 -0.64 -15.04 1.17
C GLN A 89 0.77 -15.57 1.47
N ASN A 90 1.02 -16.83 1.10
CA ASN A 90 2.32 -17.50 1.20
C ASN A 90 3.40 -16.76 0.38
N ILE A 91 3.01 -16.24 -0.79
CA ILE A 91 3.87 -15.41 -1.63
C ILE A 91 3.37 -13.98 -1.61
N GLN A 92 4.26 -13.07 -1.22
CA GLN A 92 3.97 -11.64 -1.27
C GLN A 92 4.13 -11.10 -2.70
N THR A 93 3.29 -10.12 -3.02
CA THR A 93 3.21 -9.51 -4.37
C THR A 93 4.54 -8.91 -4.83
N ASP A 94 5.37 -8.40 -3.92
CA ASP A 94 6.70 -7.86 -4.23
C ASP A 94 7.66 -8.93 -4.78
N GLN A 95 7.54 -10.18 -4.37
CA GLN A 95 8.40 -11.27 -4.86
C GLN A 95 8.14 -11.55 -6.33
N ILE A 96 6.86 -11.51 -6.74
CA ILE A 96 6.48 -11.57 -8.15
C ILE A 96 7.02 -10.34 -8.89
N GLY A 97 6.90 -9.14 -8.28
CA GLY A 97 7.45 -7.91 -8.83
C GLY A 97 8.96 -7.97 -9.10
N LEU A 98 9.72 -8.53 -8.17
CA LEU A 98 11.16 -8.75 -8.31
C LEU A 98 11.49 -9.73 -9.45
N ALA A 99 10.79 -10.87 -9.51
CA ALA A 99 10.97 -11.83 -10.60
C ALA A 99 10.66 -11.22 -11.97
N LEU A 100 9.66 -10.32 -12.05
CA LEU A 100 9.37 -9.58 -13.29
C LEU A 100 10.49 -8.59 -13.63
N LEU A 101 11.01 -7.85 -12.65
CA LEU A 101 12.11 -6.89 -12.83
C LEU A 101 13.40 -7.56 -13.33
N ASN A 102 13.69 -8.77 -12.85
CA ASN A 102 14.83 -9.56 -13.30
C ASN A 102 14.56 -10.37 -14.59
N GLU A 103 13.42 -10.15 -15.25
CA GLU A 103 12.98 -10.89 -16.45
C GLU A 103 12.94 -12.43 -16.26
N GLU A 104 12.82 -12.90 -15.02
CA GLU A 104 12.67 -14.30 -14.63
C GLU A 104 11.21 -14.74 -14.82
N LEU A 105 10.69 -14.68 -16.05
CA LEU A 105 9.26 -14.78 -16.33
C LEU A 105 8.63 -16.13 -15.93
N VAL A 106 9.36 -17.23 -16.11
CA VAL A 106 8.92 -18.56 -15.67
C VAL A 106 8.77 -18.60 -14.15
N LYS A 107 9.74 -18.04 -13.42
CA LYS A 107 9.69 -17.92 -11.95
C LYS A 107 8.53 -17.04 -11.52
N ALA A 108 8.29 -15.92 -12.19
CA ALA A 108 7.16 -15.03 -11.90
C ALA A 108 5.81 -15.78 -12.07
N VAL A 109 5.66 -16.61 -13.11
CA VAL A 109 4.48 -17.47 -13.29
C VAL A 109 4.35 -18.48 -12.15
N LYS A 110 5.44 -19.16 -11.77
CA LYS A 110 5.43 -20.14 -10.68
C LYS A 110 5.06 -19.51 -9.33
N LEU A 111 5.63 -18.34 -9.01
CA LEU A 111 5.28 -17.56 -7.82
C LEU A 111 3.80 -17.14 -7.81
N PHE A 112 3.27 -16.71 -8.96
CA PHE A 112 1.87 -16.32 -9.09
C PHE A 112 0.90 -17.49 -8.86
N PHE A 113 1.30 -18.71 -9.27
CA PHE A 113 0.53 -19.95 -9.06
C PHE A 113 0.88 -20.69 -7.76
N THR A 114 1.72 -20.14 -6.89
CA THR A 114 1.97 -20.76 -5.58
C THR A 114 0.65 -20.88 -4.81
N PRO A 115 0.33 -22.09 -4.30
CA PRO A 115 -0.88 -22.32 -3.53
C PRO A 115 -0.75 -21.81 -2.09
N GLU A 116 -1.89 -21.47 -1.52
CA GLU A 116 -2.09 -21.26 -0.10
C GLU A 116 -2.43 -22.58 0.61
N ASP A 117 -2.42 -22.54 1.94
CA ASP A 117 -2.64 -23.73 2.78
C ASP A 117 -4.12 -24.15 2.89
N SER A 118 -5.04 -23.40 2.29
CA SER A 118 -6.47 -23.70 2.33
C SER A 118 -6.89 -24.82 1.36
N ASP A 119 -7.84 -25.66 1.80
CA ASP A 119 -8.40 -26.74 0.99
C ASP A 119 -9.60 -26.29 0.16
N ASP A 120 -9.36 -25.42 -0.83
CA ASP A 120 -10.38 -24.92 -1.74
C ASP A 120 -10.06 -25.21 -3.23
N PRO A 121 -11.05 -25.11 -4.14
CA PRO A 121 -10.84 -25.43 -5.55
C PRO A 121 -9.73 -24.64 -6.25
N VAL A 122 -9.46 -23.41 -5.82
CA VAL A 122 -8.38 -22.59 -6.39
C VAL A 122 -7.03 -23.21 -6.03
N ASN A 123 -6.84 -23.55 -4.76
CA ASN A 123 -5.59 -24.10 -4.28
C ASN A 123 -5.33 -25.52 -4.80
N LYS A 124 -6.38 -26.33 -4.98
CA LYS A 124 -6.28 -27.63 -5.67
C LYS A 124 -5.78 -27.46 -7.11
N ALA A 125 -6.33 -26.52 -7.85
CA ALA A 125 -5.90 -26.23 -9.22
C ALA A 125 -4.46 -25.70 -9.28
N LYS A 126 -4.10 -24.80 -8.36
CA LYS A 126 -2.74 -24.26 -8.24
C LYS A 126 -1.70 -25.34 -7.91
N LYS A 127 -1.97 -26.22 -6.94
CA LYS A 127 -1.12 -27.37 -6.60
C LYS A 127 -0.89 -28.26 -7.81
N TYR A 128 -1.97 -28.65 -8.48
CA TYR A 128 -1.92 -29.45 -9.70
C TYR A 128 -1.06 -28.79 -10.80
N PHE A 129 -1.18 -27.48 -11.00
CA PHE A 129 -0.36 -26.76 -11.98
C PHE A 129 1.14 -26.77 -11.64
N ILE A 130 1.49 -26.59 -10.37
CA ILE A 130 2.88 -26.59 -9.92
C ILE A 130 3.52 -27.98 -10.11
N GLU A 131 2.77 -29.04 -9.84
CA GLU A 131 3.22 -30.43 -9.95
C GLU A 131 3.31 -30.93 -11.39
N THR A 132 2.36 -30.56 -12.25
CA THR A 132 2.20 -31.19 -13.58
C THR A 132 2.53 -30.28 -14.75
N GLU A 133 2.52 -28.97 -14.55
CA GLU A 133 2.64 -27.97 -15.62
C GLU A 133 1.54 -28.06 -16.71
N ASP A 134 0.46 -28.81 -16.48
CA ASP A 134 -0.65 -28.95 -17.43
C ASP A 134 -1.60 -27.75 -17.34
N ALA A 135 -1.30 -26.72 -18.14
CA ALA A 135 -2.11 -25.50 -18.20
C ALA A 135 -3.57 -25.75 -18.64
N LYS A 136 -3.84 -26.77 -19.46
CA LYS A 136 -5.20 -27.04 -20.00
C LYS A 136 -6.09 -27.62 -18.91
N SER A 137 -5.61 -28.64 -18.20
CA SER A 137 -6.36 -29.27 -17.12
C SER A 137 -6.52 -28.34 -15.93
N THR A 138 -5.48 -27.56 -15.57
CA THR A 138 -5.60 -26.51 -14.54
C THR A 138 -6.68 -25.48 -14.88
N LEU A 139 -6.75 -25.04 -16.15
CA LEU A 139 -7.75 -24.05 -16.59
C LEU A 139 -9.19 -24.55 -16.36
N ALA A 140 -9.44 -25.85 -16.54
CA ALA A 140 -10.73 -26.48 -16.30
C ALA A 140 -11.08 -26.59 -14.82
N MET A 141 -10.08 -26.76 -13.94
CA MET A 141 -10.26 -26.83 -12.49
C MET A 141 -10.53 -25.46 -11.84
N LEU A 142 -10.04 -24.37 -12.43
CA LEU A 142 -10.12 -23.04 -11.83
C LEU A 142 -11.54 -22.45 -11.86
N PRO A 143 -12.02 -21.86 -10.74
CA PRO A 143 -13.27 -21.10 -10.71
C PRO A 143 -13.27 -19.87 -11.63
N ASP A 144 -14.43 -19.49 -12.16
CA ASP A 144 -14.57 -18.40 -13.14
C ASP A 144 -14.18 -17.01 -12.63
N PHE A 145 -14.30 -16.77 -11.32
CA PHE A 145 -13.92 -15.49 -10.73
C PHE A 145 -12.39 -15.26 -10.68
N LYS A 146 -11.58 -16.29 -10.95
CA LYS A 146 -10.10 -16.20 -11.04
C LYS A 146 -9.63 -15.80 -12.44
N VAL A 147 -10.05 -14.61 -12.85
CA VAL A 147 -9.89 -14.13 -14.23
C VAL A 147 -8.41 -14.04 -14.63
N ARG A 148 -7.53 -13.53 -13.76
CA ARG A 148 -6.11 -13.35 -14.08
C ARG A 148 -5.39 -14.67 -14.29
N GLU A 149 -5.65 -15.62 -13.39
CA GLU A 149 -5.14 -16.98 -13.44
C GLU A 149 -5.55 -17.67 -14.75
N LYS A 150 -6.83 -17.56 -15.12
CA LYS A 150 -7.34 -18.12 -16.38
C LYS A 150 -6.70 -17.47 -17.61
N MET A 151 -6.48 -16.15 -17.60
CA MET A 151 -5.80 -15.45 -18.71
C MET A 151 -4.38 -15.97 -18.90
N LEU A 152 -3.62 -16.11 -17.81
CA LEU A 152 -2.26 -16.64 -17.85
C LEU A 152 -2.25 -18.07 -18.41
N LEU A 153 -3.09 -18.96 -17.88
CA LEU A 153 -3.12 -20.38 -18.29
C LEU A 153 -3.52 -20.57 -19.75
N ARG A 154 -4.44 -19.75 -20.28
CA ARG A 154 -4.80 -19.80 -21.71
C ARG A 154 -3.59 -19.49 -22.60
N ALA A 155 -2.77 -18.52 -22.21
CA ALA A 155 -1.56 -18.19 -22.94
C ALA A 155 -0.51 -19.30 -22.79
N LEU A 156 -0.30 -19.83 -21.58
CA LEU A 156 0.66 -20.92 -21.34
C LEU A 156 0.27 -22.20 -22.07
N HIS A 157 -1.03 -22.52 -22.16
CA HIS A 157 -1.51 -23.66 -22.95
C HIS A 157 -1.17 -23.51 -24.44
N ARG A 158 -1.26 -22.28 -24.97
CA ARG A 158 -1.02 -21.98 -26.38
C ARG A 158 0.46 -21.89 -26.74
N TYR A 159 1.27 -21.32 -25.87
CA TYR A 159 2.67 -20.94 -26.18
C TYR A 159 3.71 -21.73 -25.37
N GLY A 160 3.28 -22.57 -24.44
CA GLY A 160 4.14 -23.34 -23.55
C GLY A 160 4.62 -22.56 -22.31
N ILE A 161 5.28 -23.28 -21.40
CA ILE A 161 5.88 -22.72 -20.17
C ILE A 161 7.38 -22.54 -20.42
N ASN A 162 7.68 -21.57 -21.27
CA ASN A 162 9.03 -21.12 -21.56
C ASN A 162 9.05 -19.59 -21.47
N HIS A 163 10.21 -18.96 -21.68
CA HIS A 163 10.35 -17.51 -21.59
C HIS A 163 9.29 -16.77 -22.42
N GLU A 164 9.17 -17.06 -23.72
CA GLU A 164 8.21 -16.39 -24.62
C GLU A 164 6.74 -16.65 -24.22
N GLY A 165 6.40 -17.90 -23.89
CA GLY A 165 5.05 -18.25 -23.45
C GLY A 165 4.65 -17.55 -22.15
N CYS A 166 5.58 -17.43 -21.20
CA CYS A 166 5.38 -16.64 -19.98
C CYS A 166 5.29 -15.14 -20.27
N THR A 167 6.08 -14.59 -21.20
CA THR A 167 5.95 -13.18 -21.66
C THR A 167 4.55 -12.91 -22.19
N ARG A 168 4.04 -13.78 -23.08
CA ARG A 168 2.68 -13.68 -23.63
C ARG A 168 1.62 -13.85 -22.55
N GLY A 169 1.84 -14.75 -21.60
CA GLY A 169 0.99 -14.92 -20.43
C GLY A 169 0.88 -13.64 -19.62
N TRP A 170 2.00 -13.03 -19.25
CA TRP A 170 1.99 -11.76 -18.55
C TRP A 170 1.33 -10.68 -19.40
N LEU A 171 1.68 -10.49 -20.68
CA LEU A 171 1.06 -9.50 -21.56
C LEU A 171 -0.46 -9.64 -21.70
N SER A 172 -1.02 -10.83 -21.47
CA SER A 172 -2.47 -11.03 -21.48
C SER A 172 -3.17 -10.26 -20.35
N ILE A 173 -2.50 -10.07 -19.21
CA ILE A 173 -3.07 -9.35 -18.05
C ILE A 173 -3.11 -7.83 -18.36
N PRO A 174 -4.17 -7.10 -17.96
CA PRO A 174 -4.23 -5.64 -18.16
C PRO A 174 -3.03 -4.91 -17.55
N HIS A 175 -2.54 -3.87 -18.25
CA HIS A 175 -1.35 -3.11 -17.84
C HIS A 175 -1.38 -2.67 -16.36
N SER A 176 -2.51 -2.13 -15.89
CA SER A 176 -2.68 -1.65 -14.51
C SER A 176 -2.50 -2.73 -13.46
N MET A 177 -2.81 -3.99 -13.77
CA MET A 177 -2.62 -5.14 -12.87
C MET A 177 -1.20 -5.69 -12.94
N ARG A 178 -0.52 -5.57 -14.08
CA ARG A 178 0.87 -6.05 -14.24
C ARG A 178 1.85 -5.14 -13.52
N ILE A 179 1.70 -3.83 -13.74
CA ILE A 179 2.55 -2.83 -13.11
C ILE A 179 2.40 -2.82 -11.58
N PHE A 180 1.25 -3.29 -11.07
CA PHE A 180 1.00 -3.43 -9.63
C PHE A 180 2.05 -4.31 -8.93
N TYR A 181 2.48 -5.42 -9.55
CA TYR A 181 3.50 -6.31 -8.97
C TYR A 181 4.84 -5.59 -8.81
N VAL A 182 5.28 -4.90 -9.87
CA VAL A 182 6.51 -4.11 -9.85
C VAL A 182 6.41 -2.99 -8.81
N HIS A 183 5.28 -2.29 -8.75
CA HIS A 183 5.10 -1.25 -7.74
C HIS A 183 5.04 -1.79 -6.31
N ALA A 184 4.61 -3.04 -6.08
CA ALA A 184 4.68 -3.67 -4.76
C ALA A 184 6.14 -3.88 -4.34
N TYR A 185 7.02 -4.30 -5.25
CA TYR A 185 8.46 -4.33 -4.98
C TYR A 185 9.02 -2.95 -4.62
N CYS A 186 8.72 -1.92 -5.42
CA CYS A 186 9.15 -0.55 -5.10
C CYS A 186 8.63 -0.08 -3.74
N SER A 187 7.38 -0.44 -3.38
CA SER A 187 6.80 -0.15 -2.06
C SER A 187 7.56 -0.81 -0.90
N LYS A 188 8.05 -2.03 -1.08
CA LYS A 188 8.85 -2.74 -0.08
C LYS A 188 10.19 -2.05 0.14
N ILE A 189 10.91 -1.76 -0.94
CA ILE A 189 12.21 -1.07 -0.86
C ILE A 189 12.04 0.30 -0.18
N TRP A 190 10.97 1.03 -0.50
CA TRP A 190 10.67 2.30 0.15
C TRP A 190 10.39 2.16 1.65
N ASN A 191 9.60 1.15 2.06
CA ASN A 191 9.37 0.87 3.49
C ASN A 191 10.69 0.59 4.22
N GLU A 192 11.53 -0.30 3.67
CA GLU A 192 12.84 -0.62 4.23
C GLU A 192 13.76 0.63 4.31
N ALA A 193 13.76 1.47 3.27
CA ALA A 193 14.53 2.71 3.22
C ALA A 193 14.10 3.71 4.28
N VAL A 194 12.79 3.90 4.47
CA VAL A 194 12.24 4.76 5.52
C VAL A 194 12.64 4.26 6.90
N SER A 195 12.53 2.95 7.15
CA SER A 195 12.95 2.37 8.42
C SER A 195 14.44 2.61 8.67
N TYR A 196 15.29 2.43 7.66
CA TYR A 196 16.72 2.73 7.73
C TYR A 196 16.97 4.22 8.01
N ARG A 197 16.31 5.12 7.26
CA ARG A 197 16.43 6.58 7.40
C ARG A 197 16.07 7.06 8.80
N VAL A 198 14.97 6.57 9.36
CA VAL A 198 14.51 6.93 10.70
C VAL A 198 15.44 6.36 11.76
N LYS A 199 15.94 5.13 11.58
CA LYS A 199 16.90 4.51 12.51
C LYS A 199 18.22 5.29 12.60
N ILE A 200 18.72 5.81 11.48
CA ILE A 200 20.03 6.47 11.42
C ILE A 200 19.98 7.93 11.88
N TYR A 201 18.97 8.70 11.45
CA TYR A 201 18.94 10.15 11.69
C TYR A 201 17.75 10.60 12.55
N GLY A 202 16.85 9.70 12.93
CA GLY A 202 15.65 10.03 13.70
C GLY A 202 14.74 11.02 12.96
N THR A 203 14.19 11.97 13.72
CA THR A 203 13.26 13.01 13.24
C THR A 203 13.94 14.28 12.77
N ARG A 204 15.28 14.33 12.75
CA ARG A 204 16.02 15.49 12.25
C ARG A 204 16.07 15.45 10.72
N VAL A 205 15.97 16.60 10.06
CA VAL A 205 16.31 16.74 8.64
C VAL A 205 17.82 16.92 8.53
N VAL A 206 18.46 16.22 7.61
CA VAL A 206 19.93 16.25 7.45
C VAL A 206 20.31 16.56 6.02
N ALA A 207 21.55 17.04 5.82
CA ALA A 207 22.10 17.24 4.49
C ALA A 207 21.99 15.97 3.64
N GLY A 208 21.59 16.15 2.39
CA GLY A 208 21.34 15.08 1.43
C GLY A 208 19.94 14.47 1.48
N ASP A 209 19.08 14.84 2.44
CA ASP A 209 17.65 14.50 2.36
C ASP A 209 17.00 15.18 1.16
N LEU A 210 15.88 14.62 0.69
CA LEU A 210 15.09 15.19 -0.41
C LEU A 210 13.81 15.84 0.15
N ILE A 211 13.45 17.00 -0.40
CA ILE A 211 12.18 17.68 -0.15
C ILE A 211 11.56 18.10 -1.49
N PHE A 212 10.26 18.38 -1.55
CA PHE A 212 9.68 18.99 -2.75
C PHE A 212 10.12 20.45 -2.90
N SER A 213 10.52 20.84 -4.11
CA SER A 213 10.89 22.22 -4.44
C SER A 213 9.64 23.10 -4.47
N THR A 214 9.68 24.24 -3.80
CA THR A 214 8.61 25.26 -3.77
C THR A 214 8.41 25.98 -5.10
N GLU A 215 9.35 25.86 -6.04
CA GLU A 215 9.35 26.62 -7.30
C GLU A 215 8.74 25.84 -8.49
N CYS A 216 8.31 24.59 -8.28
CA CYS A 216 7.83 23.77 -9.40
C CYS A 216 6.34 23.95 -9.71
N THR A 217 6.06 24.40 -10.94
CA THR A 217 4.72 24.38 -11.53
C THR A 217 4.32 22.95 -11.94
N GLU A 218 3.03 22.71 -12.19
CA GLU A 218 2.49 21.38 -12.55
C GLU A 218 3.18 20.74 -13.78
N SER A 219 3.84 21.55 -14.62
CA SER A 219 4.54 21.14 -15.85
C SER A 219 5.96 20.60 -15.68
N CYS A 220 6.54 20.63 -14.48
CA CYS A 220 7.90 20.15 -14.23
C CYS A 220 8.06 18.63 -14.42
N LEU A 221 9.24 18.19 -14.89
CA LEU A 221 9.66 16.79 -14.82
C LEU A 221 9.74 16.34 -13.34
N LEU A 222 9.58 15.05 -13.07
CA LEU A 222 9.65 14.51 -11.71
C LEU A 222 10.97 14.87 -11.01
N ASN A 223 12.08 14.92 -11.73
CA ASN A 223 13.39 15.27 -11.21
C ASN A 223 13.48 16.72 -10.72
N ASP A 224 12.86 17.66 -11.43
CA ASP A 224 12.91 19.09 -11.10
C ASP A 224 12.02 19.43 -9.89
N LYS A 225 11.17 18.49 -9.46
CA LYS A 225 10.27 18.67 -8.33
C LYS A 225 10.95 18.49 -6.97
N VAL A 226 12.20 18.05 -6.90
CA VAL A 226 12.87 17.81 -5.62
C VAL A 226 14.13 18.64 -5.43
N HIS A 227 14.33 19.11 -4.20
CA HIS A 227 15.53 19.80 -3.74
C HIS A 227 16.30 18.90 -2.77
N VAL A 228 17.62 18.90 -2.89
CA VAL A 228 18.53 18.19 -1.99
C VAL A 228 18.94 19.14 -0.87
N VAL A 229 18.62 18.78 0.37
CA VAL A 229 18.92 19.62 1.54
C VAL A 229 20.43 19.81 1.66
N THR A 230 20.87 21.07 1.78
CA THR A 230 22.28 21.42 1.94
C THR A 230 22.69 21.46 3.42
N SER A 231 24.00 21.38 3.70
CA SER A 231 24.51 21.49 5.08
C SER A 231 24.20 22.84 5.73
N ALA A 232 24.15 23.92 4.96
CA ALA A 232 23.75 25.23 5.47
C ALA A 232 22.28 25.24 5.92
N GLU A 233 21.39 24.57 5.17
CA GLU A 233 19.96 24.47 5.50
C GLU A 233 19.69 23.54 6.68
N GLU A 234 20.50 22.48 6.84
CA GLU A 234 20.49 21.65 8.04
C GLU A 234 20.86 22.47 9.29
N ILE A 235 21.97 23.22 9.25
CA ILE A 235 22.42 24.06 10.37
C ILE A 235 21.37 25.12 10.72
N ALA A 236 20.72 25.68 9.70
CA ALA A 236 19.65 26.66 9.87
C ALA A 236 18.31 26.05 10.35
N ASN A 237 18.17 24.73 10.44
CA ASN A 237 16.93 24.02 10.75
C ASN A 237 15.74 24.51 9.89
N ARG A 238 15.99 24.74 8.59
CA ARG A 238 15.02 25.35 7.68
C ARG A 238 13.79 24.48 7.42
N TYR A 239 13.94 23.16 7.51
CA TYR A 239 12.93 22.19 7.11
C TYR A 239 12.55 21.26 8.27
N ALA A 240 11.32 20.74 8.19
CA ALA A 240 10.79 19.77 9.14
C ALA A 240 10.66 18.38 8.50
N ILE A 241 10.66 17.35 9.34
CA ILE A 241 10.65 15.94 8.92
C ILE A 241 9.47 15.54 8.04
N ASN A 242 8.33 16.23 8.17
CA ASN A 242 7.14 16.00 7.36
C ASN A 242 7.29 16.47 5.90
N GLN A 243 8.27 17.32 5.62
CA GLN A 243 8.60 17.75 4.26
C GLN A 243 9.55 16.78 3.56
N VAL A 244 10.24 15.92 4.32
CA VAL A 244 11.18 14.94 3.76
C VAL A 244 10.43 13.87 2.97
N VAL A 245 10.94 13.63 1.77
CA VAL A 245 10.45 12.59 0.86
C VAL A 245 11.56 11.58 0.58
N LEU A 246 11.17 10.34 0.32
CA LEU A 246 12.06 9.33 -0.25
C LEU A 246 11.54 8.87 -1.61
N PRO A 247 12.44 8.51 -2.55
CA PRO A 247 12.06 8.06 -3.87
C PRO A 247 11.53 6.62 -3.82
N MET A 248 10.43 6.37 -4.53
CA MET A 248 10.07 5.04 -5.00
C MET A 248 10.98 4.69 -6.16
N ALA A 249 11.69 3.56 -6.06
CA ALA A 249 12.67 3.16 -7.06
C ALA A 249 12.07 3.14 -8.49
N GLY A 250 12.81 3.72 -9.42
CA GLY A 250 12.39 3.90 -10.81
C GLY A 250 13.48 4.58 -11.64
N TYR A 251 13.28 4.67 -12.96
CA TYR A 251 14.32 5.17 -13.87
C TYR A 251 14.45 6.71 -13.91
N SER A 252 13.56 7.46 -13.26
CA SER A 252 13.44 8.92 -13.35
C SER A 252 13.29 9.58 -11.98
N VAL A 253 14.02 9.08 -10.97
CA VAL A 253 14.06 9.66 -9.62
C VAL A 253 15.50 9.94 -9.19
N HIS A 254 15.65 10.97 -8.37
CA HIS A 254 16.88 11.25 -7.63
C HIS A 254 16.86 10.51 -6.29
N TYR A 255 18.05 10.05 -5.89
CA TYR A 255 18.27 9.43 -4.60
C TYR A 255 18.90 10.43 -3.62
N PRO A 256 18.66 10.29 -2.30
CA PRO A 256 19.33 11.10 -1.29
C PRO A 256 20.85 11.04 -1.44
N THR A 257 21.56 12.13 -1.18
CA THR A 257 23.04 12.19 -1.27
C THR A 257 23.74 11.90 0.06
N ASN A 258 23.07 11.16 0.94
CA ASN A 258 23.56 10.74 2.25
C ASN A 258 23.56 9.20 2.36
N LYS A 259 23.76 8.66 3.57
CA LYS A 259 23.80 7.20 3.82
C LYS A 259 22.59 6.43 3.30
N VAL A 260 21.44 7.09 3.13
CA VAL A 260 20.24 6.46 2.57
C VAL A 260 20.39 6.21 1.08
N GLY A 261 21.05 7.09 0.34
CA GLY A 261 21.37 6.89 -1.08
C GLY A 261 22.29 5.68 -1.30
N GLU A 262 23.35 5.59 -0.50
CA GLU A 262 24.26 4.44 -0.47
C GLU A 262 23.50 3.15 -0.17
N TRP A 263 22.62 3.19 0.85
CA TRP A 263 21.77 2.06 1.20
C TRP A 263 20.87 1.61 0.04
N TYR A 264 20.28 2.54 -0.72
CA TYR A 264 19.45 2.22 -1.90
C TYR A 264 20.26 1.46 -2.96
N GLN A 265 21.49 1.93 -3.23
CA GLN A 265 22.39 1.29 -4.20
C GLN A 265 22.73 -0.13 -3.78
N GLU A 266 23.18 -0.32 -2.54
CA GLU A 266 23.52 -1.65 -2.00
C GLU A 266 22.31 -2.58 -1.94
N ARG A 267 21.14 -2.04 -1.58
CA ARG A 267 19.91 -2.83 -1.44
C ARG A 267 19.41 -3.34 -2.78
N LEU A 268 19.42 -2.50 -3.82
CA LEU A 268 19.01 -2.90 -5.17
C LEU A 268 20.04 -3.83 -5.81
N ALA A 269 21.34 -3.57 -5.60
CA ALA A 269 22.40 -4.46 -6.09
C ALA A 269 22.28 -5.88 -5.53
N ARG A 270 21.87 -6.05 -4.26
CA ARG A 270 21.58 -7.38 -3.67
C ARG A 270 20.50 -8.16 -4.41
N ASP A 271 19.56 -7.46 -5.03
CA ASP A 271 18.48 -8.04 -5.83
C ASP A 271 18.83 -8.12 -7.33
N GLN A 272 20.09 -7.84 -7.67
CA GLN A 272 20.64 -7.78 -9.04
C GLN A 272 20.03 -6.65 -9.89
N LEU A 273 19.47 -5.63 -9.22
CA LEU A 273 18.85 -4.49 -9.87
C LEU A 273 19.76 -3.28 -9.96
N GLN A 274 19.77 -2.64 -11.13
CA GLN A 274 20.39 -1.33 -11.35
C GLN A 274 19.31 -0.24 -11.49
N MET A 275 19.65 1.01 -11.17
CA MET A 275 18.69 2.13 -11.18
C MET A 275 17.98 2.35 -12.53
N SER A 276 18.60 1.96 -13.65
CA SER A 276 18.04 2.08 -15.01
C SER A 276 17.15 0.90 -15.45
N GLN A 277 17.14 -0.23 -14.72
CA GLN A 277 16.45 -1.46 -15.12
C GLN A 277 14.93 -1.44 -14.93
N PHE A 278 14.38 -0.35 -14.39
CA PHE A 278 12.94 -0.17 -14.20
C PHE A 278 12.15 0.09 -15.50
N ARG A 279 12.74 -0.25 -16.65
CA ARG A 279 12.10 -0.31 -17.97
C ARG A 279 12.12 -1.76 -18.41
N LEU A 280 10.94 -2.33 -18.64
CA LEU A 280 10.76 -3.72 -19.03
C LEU A 280 10.07 -3.78 -20.40
N PRO A 281 10.82 -3.64 -21.51
CA PRO A 281 10.24 -3.63 -22.87
C PRO A 281 9.45 -4.90 -23.19
N ALA A 282 9.95 -6.06 -22.75
CA ALA A 282 9.29 -7.36 -22.96
C ALA A 282 7.86 -7.39 -22.38
N LEU A 283 7.64 -6.65 -21.29
CA LEU A 283 6.34 -6.54 -20.64
C LEU A 283 5.64 -5.20 -20.95
N GLN A 284 6.19 -4.32 -21.78
CA GLN A 284 5.64 -2.98 -22.01
C GLN A 284 5.39 -2.21 -20.70
N LEU A 285 6.27 -2.38 -19.71
CA LEU A 285 6.17 -1.69 -18.42
C LEU A 285 7.29 -0.67 -18.30
N ASN A 286 6.92 0.54 -17.87
CA ASN A 286 7.86 1.62 -17.60
C ASN A 286 7.55 2.17 -16.21
N VAL A 287 8.52 2.09 -15.29
CA VAL A 287 8.37 2.57 -13.92
C VAL A 287 9.28 3.78 -13.71
N PRO A 288 8.77 5.01 -13.92
CA PRO A 288 9.57 6.22 -13.74
C PRO A 288 9.98 6.44 -12.28
N GLY A 289 9.25 5.88 -11.33
CA GLY A 289 9.37 6.19 -9.91
C GLY A 289 8.56 7.44 -9.55
N CYS A 290 8.54 7.77 -8.26
CA CYS A 290 7.90 8.97 -7.72
C CYS A 290 8.48 9.27 -6.35
N TYR A 291 8.06 10.36 -5.71
CA TYR A 291 8.48 10.70 -4.36
C TYR A 291 7.32 10.57 -3.39
N ARG A 292 7.62 10.12 -2.18
CA ARG A 292 6.64 9.91 -1.12
C ARG A 292 7.15 10.48 0.19
N HIS A 293 6.31 11.27 0.86
CA HIS A 293 6.57 11.77 2.20
C HIS A 293 6.74 10.64 3.20
N ILE A 294 7.76 10.76 4.05
CA ILE A 294 8.06 9.75 5.07
C ILE A 294 7.11 9.82 6.27
N LEU A 295 6.59 11.01 6.59
CA LEU A 295 5.73 11.26 7.74
C LEU A 295 4.43 11.95 7.31
N LYS A 296 3.31 11.51 7.88
CA LYS A 296 1.97 12.07 7.65
C LYS A 296 1.21 12.24 8.96
N TYR A 297 0.22 13.11 8.94
CA TYR A 297 -0.62 13.41 10.10
C TYR A 297 -2.08 13.08 9.78
N PRO A 298 -2.84 12.54 10.74
CA PRO A 298 -4.28 12.48 10.62
C PRO A 298 -4.89 13.87 10.81
N HIS A 299 -5.94 14.17 10.05
CA HIS A 299 -6.73 15.40 10.20
C HIS A 299 -8.02 15.11 10.96
N ASP A 300 -8.48 16.10 11.73
CA ASP A 300 -9.74 16.07 12.49
C ASP A 300 -9.94 14.82 13.35
N MET A 301 -8.85 14.31 13.95
CA MET A 301 -8.92 13.09 14.72
C MET A 301 -9.70 13.29 16.03
N SER A 302 -10.81 12.56 16.16
CA SER A 302 -11.66 12.51 17.33
C SER A 302 -11.89 11.07 17.77
N TYR A 303 -12.13 10.87 19.07
CA TYR A 303 -12.39 9.54 19.62
C TYR A 303 -13.39 9.60 20.77
N HIS A 304 -14.09 8.49 20.99
CA HIS A 304 -14.93 8.29 22.17
C HIS A 304 -15.05 6.80 22.49
N PHE A 305 -15.28 6.51 23.77
CA PHE A 305 -15.48 5.14 24.25
C PHE A 305 -16.95 4.75 24.13
N LEU A 306 -17.19 3.50 23.76
CA LEU A 306 -18.51 2.87 23.69
C LEU A 306 -18.58 1.74 24.71
N ASN A 307 -19.72 1.63 25.39
CA ASN A 307 -20.02 0.47 26.23
C ASN A 307 -20.50 -0.72 25.36
N GLY A 308 -20.74 -1.88 25.97
CA GLY A 308 -21.24 -3.07 25.29
C GLY A 308 -22.58 -2.88 24.55
N ASN A 309 -23.38 -1.90 24.99
CA ASN A 309 -24.66 -1.54 24.37
C ASN A 309 -24.51 -0.54 23.21
N GLY A 310 -23.27 -0.10 22.89
CA GLY A 310 -23.00 0.86 21.83
C GLY A 310 -23.31 2.33 22.19
N GLU A 311 -23.55 2.63 23.46
CA GLU A 311 -23.77 3.99 23.95
C GLU A 311 -22.44 4.67 24.32
N LYS A 312 -22.38 5.98 24.14
CA LYS A 312 -21.20 6.78 24.47
C LYS A 312 -20.96 6.77 25.98
N VAL A 313 -19.79 6.30 26.39
CA VAL A 313 -19.33 6.42 27.77
C VAL A 313 -18.82 7.84 27.96
N GLY A 314 -19.36 8.56 28.96
CA GLY A 314 -18.90 9.89 29.31
C GLY A 314 -17.40 9.91 29.65
N THR A 315 -16.73 11.03 29.37
CA THR A 315 -15.30 11.29 29.65
C THR A 315 -14.97 11.42 31.15
N GLY A 316 -15.72 10.76 32.03
CA GLY A 316 -15.41 10.69 33.45
C GLY A 316 -14.28 9.71 33.76
N ASP A 317 -13.46 10.04 34.75
CA ASP A 317 -12.31 9.28 35.29
C ASP A 317 -12.68 7.94 35.96
N GLY A 318 -13.91 7.46 35.79
CA GLY A 318 -14.31 6.15 36.29
C GLY A 318 -13.54 5.02 35.60
N PRO A 319 -13.12 3.97 36.34
CA PRO A 319 -12.45 2.81 35.76
C PRO A 319 -13.34 2.16 34.69
N LEU A 320 -12.76 1.80 33.55
CA LEU A 320 -13.45 0.98 32.55
C LEU A 320 -13.80 -0.36 33.20
N GLN A 321 -15.07 -0.78 33.18
CA GLN A 321 -15.37 -2.17 33.45
C GLN A 321 -14.79 -3.01 32.31
N ASP A 322 -13.95 -3.97 32.70
CA ASP A 322 -12.97 -4.68 31.86
C ASP A 322 -13.55 -5.55 30.73
N SER A 323 -14.87 -5.66 30.56
CA SER A 323 -15.43 -6.70 29.70
C SER A 323 -15.88 -6.27 28.30
N GLU A 324 -16.28 -5.02 28.02
CA GLU A 324 -16.92 -4.69 26.72
C GLU A 324 -16.64 -3.28 26.16
N THR A 325 -15.56 -2.63 26.58
CA THR A 325 -15.28 -1.27 26.09
C THR A 325 -14.72 -1.31 24.66
N SER A 326 -15.38 -0.60 23.74
CA SER A 326 -14.88 -0.37 22.37
C SER A 326 -14.46 1.09 22.20
N LEU A 327 -13.47 1.34 21.34
CA LEU A 327 -13.00 2.67 20.99
C LEU A 327 -13.49 3.02 19.59
N CYS A 328 -14.28 4.08 19.48
CA CYS A 328 -14.65 4.67 18.19
C CYS A 328 -13.69 5.81 17.87
N MET A 329 -13.07 5.77 16.69
CA MET A 329 -12.18 6.81 16.18
C MET A 329 -12.70 7.31 14.84
N SER A 330 -12.63 8.62 14.65
CA SER A 330 -12.98 9.29 13.40
C SER A 330 -11.82 10.21 13.00
N PHE A 331 -11.31 10.08 11.77
CA PHE A 331 -10.21 10.90 11.26
C PHE A 331 -10.13 10.87 9.74
N ARG A 332 -9.49 11.89 9.14
CA ARG A 332 -9.20 11.95 7.70
C ARG A 332 -7.73 11.71 7.44
N LEU A 333 -7.40 11.03 6.33
CA LEU A 333 -6.04 10.87 5.85
C LEU A 333 -5.91 11.36 4.41
N ASP A 334 -4.76 11.94 4.10
CA ASP A 334 -4.35 12.30 2.75
C ASP A 334 -4.38 11.09 1.78
N PRO A 335 -4.38 11.32 0.46
CA PRO A 335 -4.30 10.25 -0.52
C PRO A 335 -3.02 9.44 -0.34
N SER A 336 -3.08 8.15 -0.69
CA SER A 336 -1.95 7.23 -0.57
C SER A 336 -1.47 6.99 0.88
N CYS A 337 -2.28 7.29 1.89
CA CYS A 337 -2.07 6.90 3.28
C CYS A 337 -2.87 5.64 3.64
N TYR A 338 -2.39 4.86 4.60
CA TYR A 338 -3.03 3.62 5.04
C TYR A 338 -3.55 3.77 6.48
N ALA A 339 -4.86 3.64 6.66
CA ALA A 339 -5.47 3.70 8.00
C ALA A 339 -4.91 2.63 8.94
N THR A 340 -4.59 1.44 8.43
CA THR A 340 -3.94 0.38 9.19
C THR A 340 -2.57 0.78 9.74
N ILE A 341 -1.81 1.61 9.02
CA ILE A 341 -0.52 2.10 9.50
C ILE A 341 -0.70 3.17 10.57
N CYS A 342 -1.66 4.08 10.41
CA CYS A 342 -2.03 5.03 11.47
C CYS A 342 -2.48 4.31 12.74
N LEU A 343 -3.34 3.28 12.60
CA LEU A 343 -3.79 2.46 13.73
C LEU A 343 -2.66 1.67 14.38
N ARG A 344 -1.76 1.09 13.59
CA ARG A 344 -0.57 0.41 14.09
C ARG A 344 0.28 1.32 14.97
N GLU A 345 0.41 2.59 14.61
CA GLU A 345 1.15 3.56 15.42
C GLU A 345 0.44 3.88 16.75
N ILE A 346 -0.90 3.93 16.76
CA ILE A 346 -1.70 4.14 17.99
C ILE A 346 -1.69 2.88 18.87
N MET A 347 -1.91 1.70 18.28
CA MET A 347 -2.13 0.45 18.99
C MET A 347 -0.84 -0.30 19.34
N LYS A 348 0.28 0.03 18.68
CA LYS A 348 1.59 -0.63 18.82
C LYS A 348 1.53 -2.16 18.64
N CYS A 349 0.62 -2.63 17.79
CA CYS A 349 0.52 -4.03 17.38
C CYS A 349 0.63 -4.17 15.86
N ASP A 350 1.13 -5.33 15.42
CA ASP A 350 1.09 -5.66 14.00
C ASP A 350 -0.34 -6.05 13.61
N LEU A 351 -0.85 -5.39 12.56
CA LEU A 351 -2.23 -5.49 12.06
C LEU A 351 -2.28 -6.20 10.70
#